data_AF-A0A5C3L821-F1
#
_entry.id   AF-A0A5C3L821-F1
#
_cell.length_a   1.000
_cell.length_b   1.000
_cell.length_c   1.000
_cell.angle_alpha   90.00
_cell.angle_beta   90.00
_cell.angle_gamma   90.00
#
_symmetry.space_group_name_H-M   'P 1'
#
loop_
_entity.id
_entity.type
_entity.pdbx_description
1 polymer ?
#
loop_
_entity_poly.entity_id
_entity_poly.type
_entity_poly.pdbx_seq_one_letter_code
_entity_poly.pdbx_strand_id
1 'polypeptide(L)'
;MATIPDESSLNHVFHGGPKRTITRITFEPQRFGILAPVTVSLRFCGIFLQPKWVVKRFYIYLSPGKQIELFSKTGCRFGIPPPPPPSALGRYRLLSPTAGVHVSPIVLGAGNIGDKWESMGWGTMTKESSFKLLDAYFDNGGNFIDTANAYQEETSEQFIGEWAEQRGIRDQLFIATKYSTNYKRTDSSVSQKILFAGNGMKSLHISVSASLKKLRTSYIDLLYVHWWDFQTSIEEVMRGLHNMVMQGKVLYLGISDTPAWIVSRANQYARDHALTPFVIYQGQWSILERSFEREIIPMARAEGMALAPWFVLAGGKLRTDAEEQRKVESGDPGRTTLGDWKRNETECAVSQALEKVANEIGAKSIRSVAIAYVLHKAPYVFPILGGRKSEHLIENIEGLEVSLTDEHMIYLESILPFELGFPASLIGTGLKLPDLLTVVDNIDQQPHPRPIRPQVRDREPEEDEK
;
A
#
# COMPACT_ATOMS: atom_id res chain seq x y z
N MET A 1 16.89 -26.85 -27.97
CA MET A 1 17.73 -25.81 -27.35
C MET A 1 19.05 -25.77 -28.10
N ALA A 2 19.45 -24.62 -28.63
CA ALA A 2 20.79 -24.41 -29.18
C ALA A 2 21.40 -23.21 -28.45
N THR A 3 22.53 -23.42 -27.80
CA THR A 3 23.34 -22.40 -27.14
C THR A 3 24.13 -21.61 -28.19
N ILE A 4 24.14 -20.28 -28.06
CA ILE A 4 24.91 -19.38 -28.93
C ILE A 4 26.37 -19.38 -28.45
N PRO A 5 27.38 -19.44 -29.34
CA PRO A 5 28.79 -19.33 -28.94
C PRO A 5 29.14 -17.91 -28.50
N ASP A 6 30.16 -17.81 -27.66
CA ASP A 6 30.71 -16.62 -27.02
C ASP A 6 30.91 -15.39 -27.94
N GLU A 7 30.67 -14.19 -27.38
CA GLU A 7 30.65 -12.87 -28.04
C GLU A 7 31.99 -12.47 -28.69
N SER A 8 33.07 -13.20 -28.40
CA SER A 8 34.43 -12.91 -28.85
C SER A 8 34.71 -13.17 -30.35
N SER A 9 33.80 -13.81 -31.08
CA SER A 9 34.01 -14.21 -32.48
C SER A 9 33.49 -13.23 -33.54
N LEU A 10 32.86 -12.11 -33.15
CA LEU A 10 32.25 -11.13 -34.06
C LEU A 10 32.96 -9.77 -34.06
N ASN A 11 34.29 -9.75 -34.25
CA ASN A 11 35.02 -8.51 -34.49
C ASN A 11 35.30 -8.32 -35.99
N HIS A 12 34.32 -7.75 -36.71
CA HIS A 12 34.59 -7.06 -37.98
C HIS A 12 34.20 -5.59 -37.87
N VAL A 13 35.22 -4.73 -37.97
CA VAL A 13 35.14 -3.27 -37.99
C VAL A 13 34.42 -2.80 -39.25
N PHE A 14 33.38 -1.96 -39.12
CA PHE A 14 32.80 -1.24 -40.25
C PHE A 14 32.46 0.22 -39.91
N HIS A 15 32.98 1.14 -40.73
CA HIS A 15 32.66 2.56 -40.75
C HIS A 15 31.50 2.86 -41.73
N GLY A 16 30.59 3.75 -41.32
CA GLY A 16 29.84 4.65 -42.20
C GLY A 16 28.58 4.13 -42.91
N GLY A 17 27.40 4.63 -42.48
CA GLY A 17 26.15 4.69 -43.26
C GLY A 17 25.08 3.62 -42.96
N PRO A 18 23.78 3.90 -43.21
CA PRO A 18 22.70 2.97 -42.89
C PRO A 18 22.64 1.86 -43.95
N LYS A 19 23.39 0.78 -43.75
CA LYS A 19 23.31 -0.40 -44.62
C LYS A 19 22.57 -1.54 -43.93
N ARG A 20 21.58 -2.10 -44.62
CA ARG A 20 20.95 -3.38 -44.30
C ARG A 20 22.01 -4.48 -44.47
N THR A 21 22.48 -5.07 -43.38
CA THR A 21 23.42 -6.20 -43.45
C THR A 21 22.64 -7.49 -43.64
N ILE A 22 23.01 -8.26 -44.68
CA ILE A 22 22.56 -9.64 -44.88
C ILE A 22 23.77 -10.52 -44.61
N THR A 23 23.74 -11.26 -43.51
CA THR A 23 24.72 -12.31 -43.24
C THR A 23 24.11 -13.64 -43.66
N ARG A 24 24.74 -14.31 -44.64
CA ARG A 24 24.41 -15.70 -45.00
C ARG A 24 25.25 -16.63 -44.14
N ILE A 25 24.61 -17.48 -43.37
CA ILE A 25 25.28 -18.57 -42.63
C ILE A 25 24.80 -19.88 -43.27
N THR A 26 25.74 -20.63 -43.83
CA THR A 26 25.50 -21.96 -44.40
C THR A 26 25.86 -22.99 -43.35
N PHE A 27 24.92 -23.84 -42.95
CA PHE A 27 25.21 -24.94 -42.03
C PHE A 27 25.51 -26.21 -42.83
N GLU A 28 26.62 -26.89 -42.52
CA GLU A 28 26.96 -28.18 -43.13
C GLU A 28 26.13 -29.33 -42.55
N PRO A 29 25.81 -30.37 -43.35
CA PRO A 29 24.69 -31.28 -43.06
C PRO A 29 24.91 -32.29 -41.94
N GLN A 30 26.12 -32.39 -41.37
CA GLN A 30 26.52 -33.58 -40.61
C GLN A 30 26.17 -33.61 -39.12
N ARG A 31 25.38 -32.67 -38.59
CA ARG A 31 24.97 -32.74 -37.16
C ARG A 31 23.47 -32.80 -36.87
N PHE A 32 22.58 -32.70 -37.86
CA PHE A 32 21.15 -32.52 -37.57
C PHE A 32 20.16 -33.26 -38.49
N GLY A 33 20.60 -34.26 -39.26
CA GLY A 33 19.67 -35.14 -40.00
C GLY A 33 18.79 -34.42 -41.02
N ILE A 34 19.31 -33.38 -41.67
CA ILE A 34 18.59 -32.61 -42.71
C ILE A 34 19.12 -33.03 -44.08
N LEU A 35 18.22 -33.43 -44.99
CA LEU A 35 18.54 -34.01 -46.31
C LEU A 35 18.99 -32.99 -47.38
N ALA A 36 19.17 -31.70 -47.05
CA ALA A 36 19.70 -30.68 -47.96
C ALA A 36 20.24 -29.46 -47.21
N PRO A 37 21.21 -28.70 -47.77
CA PRO A 37 21.71 -27.46 -47.17
C PRO A 37 20.61 -26.39 -47.08
N VAL A 38 20.34 -25.90 -45.87
CA VAL A 38 19.39 -24.80 -45.63
C VAL A 38 20.14 -23.49 -45.59
N THR A 39 19.84 -22.57 -46.51
CA THR A 39 20.37 -21.20 -46.49
C THR A 39 19.51 -20.34 -45.57
N VAL A 40 20.06 -19.91 -44.43
CA VAL A 40 19.38 -18.96 -43.54
C VAL A 40 19.86 -17.54 -43.89
N SER A 41 18.93 -16.69 -44.33
CA SER A 41 19.21 -15.26 -44.55
C SER A 41 18.76 -14.46 -43.34
N LEU A 42 19.71 -13.86 -42.61
CA LEU A 42 19.43 -12.98 -41.49
C LEU A 42 19.32 -11.53 -41.98
N ARG A 43 18.19 -10.87 -41.74
CA ARG A 43 18.03 -9.42 -41.95
C ARG A 43 17.98 -8.71 -40.60
N PHE A 44 18.92 -7.79 -40.39
CA PHE A 44 18.93 -6.91 -39.22
C PHE A 44 18.24 -5.58 -39.57
N CYS A 45 17.26 -5.18 -38.75
CA CYS A 45 16.65 -3.85 -38.84
C CYS A 45 16.70 -3.22 -37.43
N GLY A 46 17.60 -2.25 -37.26
CA GLY A 46 17.81 -1.53 -36.00
C GLY A 46 17.98 -0.03 -36.24
N ILE A 47 17.71 0.77 -35.22
CA ILE A 47 18.00 2.21 -35.17
C ILE A 47 19.26 2.38 -34.32
N PHE A 48 20.20 3.20 -34.78
CA PHE A 48 21.47 3.44 -34.11
C PHE A 48 21.25 4.40 -32.92
N LEU A 49 21.31 3.87 -31.70
CA LEU A 49 21.45 4.67 -30.47
C LEU A 49 22.65 4.11 -29.72
N GLN A 50 23.78 4.80 -29.81
CA GLN A 50 25.00 4.42 -29.12
C GLN A 50 24.76 4.44 -27.59
N PRO A 51 25.34 3.49 -26.82
CA PRO A 51 26.31 2.47 -27.21
C PRO A 51 25.78 1.02 -27.09
N LYS A 52 24.50 0.74 -27.37
CA LYS A 52 23.98 -0.66 -27.37
C LYS A 52 23.09 -0.95 -28.58
N TRP A 53 23.39 -2.05 -29.28
CA TRP A 53 22.51 -2.60 -30.32
C TRP A 53 21.24 -3.14 -29.66
N VAL A 54 20.07 -2.57 -29.99
CA VAL A 54 18.77 -3.15 -29.64
C VAL A 54 18.23 -3.88 -30.87
N VAL A 55 18.37 -5.20 -30.89
CA VAL A 55 17.78 -6.04 -31.96
C VAL A 55 16.27 -6.11 -31.73
N LYS A 56 15.48 -5.51 -32.65
CA LYS A 56 14.03 -5.40 -32.47
C LYS A 56 13.23 -6.63 -32.92
N ARG A 57 13.71 -7.41 -33.91
CA ARG A 57 13.04 -8.62 -34.44
C ARG A 57 14.02 -9.60 -35.09
N PHE A 58 13.70 -10.90 -35.01
CA PHE A 58 14.37 -11.98 -35.75
C PHE A 58 13.36 -12.67 -36.68
N TYR A 59 13.79 -13.01 -37.89
CA TYR A 59 13.01 -13.81 -38.84
C TYR A 59 13.88 -14.96 -39.32
N ILE A 60 13.42 -16.19 -39.14
CA ILE A 60 14.01 -17.38 -39.75
C ILE A 60 13.19 -17.69 -41.01
N TYR A 61 13.84 -17.64 -42.17
CA TYR A 61 13.23 -18.07 -43.43
C TYR A 61 13.64 -19.52 -43.68
N LEU A 62 12.70 -20.43 -43.50
CA LEU A 62 12.78 -21.77 -44.07
C LEU A 62 12.15 -21.71 -45.47
N SER A 63 12.61 -22.54 -46.41
CA SER A 63 12.28 -22.47 -47.85
C SER A 63 10.78 -22.31 -48.18
N PRO A 64 10.46 -21.89 -49.41
CA PRO A 64 9.69 -20.68 -49.67
C PRO A 64 8.27 -20.72 -49.04
N GLY A 65 8.01 -19.79 -48.12
CA GLY A 65 6.63 -19.38 -47.81
C GLY A 65 6.20 -19.36 -46.34
N LYS A 66 7.00 -19.88 -45.39
CA LYS A 66 6.65 -19.83 -43.96
C LYS A 66 7.55 -18.86 -43.17
N GLN A 67 6.96 -17.75 -42.75
CA GLN A 67 7.56 -16.80 -41.82
C GLN A 67 7.21 -17.25 -40.40
N ILE A 68 8.22 -17.54 -39.57
CA ILE A 68 8.03 -17.79 -38.14
C ILE A 68 8.62 -16.60 -37.38
N GLU A 69 7.76 -15.85 -36.69
CA GLU A 69 8.17 -14.71 -35.86
C GLU A 69 8.54 -15.22 -34.47
N LEU A 70 9.83 -15.16 -34.13
CA LEU A 70 10.33 -15.48 -32.79
C LEU A 70 10.39 -14.17 -31.99
N PHE A 71 9.40 -13.96 -31.12
CA PHE A 71 9.46 -12.89 -30.13
C PHE A 71 10.45 -13.31 -29.02
N SER A 72 11.46 -12.48 -28.74
CA SER A 72 12.21 -12.62 -27.50
C SER A 72 11.25 -12.30 -26.34
N LYS A 73 11.01 -13.28 -25.46
CA LYS A 73 10.16 -13.11 -24.28
C LYS A 73 10.78 -12.21 -23.20
N THR A 74 11.98 -11.70 -23.43
CA THR A 74 12.71 -10.88 -22.49
C THR A 74 13.28 -9.68 -23.24
N GLY A 75 12.71 -8.52 -23.01
CA GLY A 75 13.14 -7.28 -23.63
C GLY A 75 12.20 -6.17 -23.21
N CYS A 76 12.56 -5.49 -22.12
CA CYS A 76 11.93 -4.23 -21.76
C CYS A 76 12.02 -3.30 -22.99
N ARG A 77 10.87 -3.05 -23.61
CA ARG A 77 10.80 -2.19 -24.80
C ARG A 77 10.76 -0.75 -24.32
N PHE A 78 11.78 0.03 -24.66
CA PHE A 78 11.85 1.45 -24.33
C PHE A 78 10.58 2.19 -24.75
N GLY A 79 9.96 2.91 -23.82
CA GLY A 79 8.73 3.68 -24.07
C GLY A 79 7.43 2.87 -24.11
N ILE A 80 7.45 1.57 -23.78
CA ILE A 80 6.24 0.76 -23.64
C ILE A 80 5.93 0.58 -22.15
N PRO A 81 4.71 0.91 -21.69
CA PRO A 81 4.30 0.64 -20.31
C PRO A 81 4.45 -0.84 -19.94
N PRO A 82 4.71 -1.17 -18.66
CA PRO A 82 4.71 -2.55 -18.22
C PRO A 82 3.32 -3.20 -18.43
N PRO A 83 3.25 -4.54 -18.50
CA PRO A 83 1.95 -5.22 -18.49
C PRO A 83 1.13 -4.81 -17.25
N PRO A 84 -0.21 -4.91 -17.31
CA PRO A 84 -1.05 -4.68 -16.13
C PRO A 84 -0.60 -5.55 -14.95
N PRO A 85 -0.67 -5.01 -13.71
CA PRO A 85 -0.29 -5.77 -12.52
C PRO A 85 -1.26 -6.95 -12.27
N PRO A 86 -0.86 -7.94 -11.46
CA PRO A 86 -1.71 -9.10 -11.13
C PRO A 86 -3.05 -8.73 -10.48
N SER A 87 -3.10 -7.61 -9.75
CA SER A 87 -4.31 -7.08 -9.14
C SER A 87 -4.29 -5.54 -9.08
N ALA A 88 -5.41 -4.93 -8.69
CA ALA A 88 -5.50 -3.48 -8.45
C ALA A 88 -4.52 -2.98 -7.36
N LEU A 89 -4.02 -3.86 -6.48
CA LEU A 89 -3.03 -3.53 -5.46
C LEU A 89 -1.67 -3.10 -6.04
N GLY A 90 -1.32 -3.60 -7.23
CA GLY A 90 -0.11 -3.20 -7.97
C GLY A 90 -0.26 -1.92 -8.79
N ARG A 91 -1.36 -1.16 -8.60
CA ARG A 91 -1.54 0.18 -9.17
C ARG A 91 -1.14 1.21 -8.12
N TYR A 92 0.16 1.44 -8.03
CA TYR A 92 0.76 2.31 -7.02
C TYR A 92 0.28 3.76 -7.11
N ARG A 93 0.12 4.40 -5.96
CA ARG A 93 -0.30 5.80 -5.83
C ARG A 93 0.79 6.61 -5.18
N LEU A 94 0.95 7.87 -5.61
CA LEU A 94 1.77 8.86 -4.93
C LEU A 94 1.34 8.95 -3.46
N LEU A 95 2.28 8.83 -2.52
CA LEU A 95 2.00 8.84 -1.10
C LEU A 95 1.34 10.15 -0.67
N SER A 96 2.01 11.28 -0.88
CA SER A 96 1.45 12.60 -0.59
C SER A 96 2.06 13.67 -1.49
N PRO A 97 1.48 14.88 -1.56
CA PRO A 97 2.11 16.02 -2.24
C PRO A 97 3.53 16.34 -1.75
N THR A 98 3.85 15.96 -0.50
CA THR A 98 5.14 16.21 0.15
C THR A 98 6.08 14.99 0.14
N ALA A 99 5.64 13.85 -0.40
CA ALA A 99 6.44 12.62 -0.52
C ALA A 99 6.22 11.92 -1.86
N GLY A 100 7.24 11.99 -2.73
CA GLY A 100 7.22 11.48 -4.12
C GLY A 100 7.15 9.96 -4.32
N VAL A 101 7.24 9.19 -3.23
CA VAL A 101 7.23 7.72 -3.28
C VAL A 101 5.85 7.19 -3.71
N HIS A 102 5.85 6.13 -4.51
CA HIS A 102 4.63 5.46 -4.96
C HIS A 102 4.47 4.13 -4.23
N VAL A 103 3.32 3.97 -3.58
CA VAL A 103 3.04 2.82 -2.70
C VAL A 103 1.69 2.20 -3.04
N SER A 104 1.51 0.94 -2.63
CA SER A 104 0.25 0.22 -2.82
C SER A 104 -0.90 0.97 -2.15
N PRO A 105 -2.09 1.01 -2.78
CA PRO A 105 -3.23 1.78 -2.29
C PRO A 105 -3.90 1.18 -1.04
N ILE A 106 -3.54 -0.05 -0.65
CA ILE A 106 -3.89 -0.67 0.63
C ILE A 106 -2.58 -1.05 1.32
N VAL A 107 -2.47 -0.70 2.61
CA VAL A 107 -1.32 -1.04 3.46
C VAL A 107 -1.60 -2.36 4.16
N LEU A 108 -0.64 -3.30 4.12
CA LEU A 108 -0.73 -4.52 4.92
C LEU A 108 -0.43 -4.19 6.38
N GLY A 109 -1.47 -4.26 7.22
CA GLY A 109 -1.33 -4.11 8.66
C GLY A 109 -0.75 -5.37 9.31
N ALA A 110 0.46 -5.28 9.84
CA ALA A 110 1.22 -6.39 10.39
C ALA A 110 1.01 -6.63 11.89
N GLY A 111 0.00 -6.02 12.52
CA GLY A 111 -0.29 -6.24 13.95
C GLY A 111 -0.62 -7.69 14.32
N ASN A 112 -1.10 -8.50 13.37
CA ASN A 112 -1.28 -9.95 13.57
C ASN A 112 -0.07 -10.78 13.12
N ILE A 113 0.88 -10.22 12.37
CA ILE A 113 2.08 -10.95 11.94
C ILE A 113 3.00 -11.10 13.15
N GLY A 114 3.24 -12.33 13.57
CA GLY A 114 3.93 -12.69 14.80
C GLY A 114 3.22 -13.82 15.54
N ASP A 115 3.68 -14.15 16.74
CA ASP A 115 3.36 -15.41 17.43
C ASP A 115 3.17 -15.26 18.95
N LYS A 116 2.93 -14.03 19.46
CA LYS A 116 2.97 -13.75 20.91
C LYS A 116 1.66 -13.31 21.54
N TRP A 117 0.66 -12.91 20.75
CA TRP A 117 -0.59 -12.34 21.28
C TRP A 117 -1.79 -13.30 21.24
N GLU A 118 -1.59 -14.57 20.90
CA GLU A 118 -2.65 -15.58 20.96
C GLU A 118 -3.30 -15.63 22.35
N SER A 119 -2.49 -15.76 23.40
CA SER A 119 -2.94 -15.79 24.80
C SER A 119 -3.63 -14.50 25.24
N MET A 120 -3.45 -13.41 24.50
CA MET A 120 -4.10 -12.13 24.74
C MET A 120 -5.42 -12.00 23.99
N GLY A 121 -5.84 -12.97 23.17
CA GLY A 121 -7.13 -12.92 22.45
C GLY A 121 -7.12 -12.22 21.10
N TRP A 122 -5.92 -11.98 20.52
CA TRP A 122 -5.78 -11.40 19.17
C TRP A 122 -5.89 -12.42 18.03
N GLY A 123 -5.98 -13.71 18.40
CA GLY A 123 -5.98 -14.84 17.50
C GLY A 123 -4.58 -15.36 17.18
N THR A 124 -4.51 -16.58 16.68
CA THR A 124 -3.27 -17.32 16.42
C THR A 124 -2.70 -17.02 15.05
N MET A 125 -1.38 -16.86 14.99
CA MET A 125 -0.56 -16.80 13.78
C MET A 125 0.76 -17.52 14.08
N THR A 126 1.28 -18.24 13.09
CA THR A 126 2.62 -18.85 13.15
C THR A 126 3.57 -18.07 12.23
N LYS A 127 4.87 -18.36 12.31
CA LYS A 127 5.83 -17.83 11.33
C LYS A 127 5.46 -18.23 9.90
N GLU A 128 5.09 -19.50 9.70
CA GLU A 128 4.70 -20.02 8.38
C GLU A 128 3.45 -19.32 7.83
N SER A 129 2.39 -19.17 8.64
CA SER A 129 1.18 -18.46 8.19
C SER A 129 1.44 -16.97 7.98
N SER A 130 2.37 -16.37 8.73
CA SER A 130 2.81 -14.99 8.52
C SER A 130 3.50 -14.81 7.17
N PHE A 131 4.40 -15.73 6.82
CA PHE A 131 5.11 -15.71 5.54
C PHE A 131 4.13 -15.93 4.38
N LYS A 132 3.17 -16.86 4.53
CA LYS A 132 2.09 -17.06 3.54
C LYS A 132 1.27 -15.79 3.31
N LEU A 133 0.95 -15.03 4.35
CA LEU A 133 0.23 -13.77 4.21
C LEU A 133 1.07 -12.68 3.54
N LEU A 134 2.36 -12.58 3.90
CA LEU A 134 3.30 -11.64 3.28
C LEU A 134 3.52 -11.96 1.80
N ASP A 135 3.67 -13.25 1.47
CA ASP A 135 3.74 -13.76 0.10
C ASP A 135 2.51 -13.37 -0.70
N ALA A 136 1.31 -13.67 -0.18
CA ALA A 136 0.07 -13.32 -0.84
C ALA A 136 -0.06 -11.80 -1.11
N TYR A 137 0.37 -10.96 -0.18
CA TYR A 137 0.36 -9.51 -0.36
C TYR A 137 1.33 -9.07 -1.46
N PHE A 138 2.59 -9.52 -1.39
CA PHE A 138 3.63 -9.18 -2.36
C PHE A 138 3.31 -9.69 -3.76
N ASP A 139 2.90 -10.94 -3.88
CA ASP A 139 2.61 -11.60 -5.17
C ASP A 139 1.37 -10.97 -5.86
N ASN A 140 0.48 -10.30 -5.12
CA ASN A 140 -0.61 -9.50 -5.68
C ASN A 140 -0.21 -8.06 -6.06
N GLY A 141 1.07 -7.69 -5.91
CA GLY A 141 1.62 -6.37 -6.24
C GLY A 141 1.73 -5.42 -5.04
N GLY A 142 1.54 -5.92 -3.81
CA GLY A 142 1.66 -5.15 -2.57
C GLY A 142 3.10 -4.76 -2.25
N ASN A 143 3.34 -3.50 -1.87
CA ASN A 143 4.65 -3.03 -1.42
C ASN A 143 4.63 -2.27 -0.08
N PHE A 144 3.48 -1.95 0.50
CA PHE A 144 3.40 -1.11 1.70
C PHE A 144 3.00 -1.94 2.93
N ILE A 145 3.94 -2.15 3.86
CA ILE A 145 3.72 -2.91 5.09
C ILE A 145 3.84 -1.98 6.30
N ASP A 146 2.85 -1.99 7.19
CA ASP A 146 2.85 -1.23 8.46
C ASP A 146 2.97 -2.19 9.65
N THR A 147 4.05 -2.04 10.43
CA THR A 147 4.28 -2.75 11.70
C THR A 147 4.58 -1.77 12.82
N ALA A 148 5.01 -2.24 14.00
CA ALA A 148 5.51 -1.40 15.09
C ALA A 148 6.49 -2.18 15.95
N ASN A 149 7.39 -1.46 16.63
CA ASN A 149 8.40 -2.04 17.54
C ASN A 149 7.81 -3.02 18.58
N ALA A 150 6.60 -2.75 19.07
CA ALA A 150 5.93 -3.49 20.13
C ALA A 150 4.98 -4.58 19.64
N TYR A 151 4.71 -4.69 18.32
CA TYR A 151 3.74 -5.66 17.82
C TYR A 151 4.24 -7.09 18.02
N GLN A 152 3.35 -7.93 18.56
CA GLN A 152 3.60 -9.34 18.85
C GLN A 152 4.86 -9.55 19.70
N GLU A 153 5.06 -8.71 20.73
CA GLU A 153 6.27 -8.70 21.55
C GLU A 153 7.55 -8.76 20.68
N GLU A 154 7.63 -7.84 19.73
CA GLU A 154 8.73 -7.65 18.77
C GLU A 154 8.77 -8.63 17.58
N THR A 155 8.02 -9.74 17.59
CA THR A 155 8.17 -10.77 16.54
C THR A 155 7.61 -10.37 15.19
N SER A 156 6.74 -9.35 15.12
CA SER A 156 6.25 -8.81 13.85
C SER A 156 7.38 -8.27 12.98
N GLU A 157 8.22 -7.38 13.53
CA GLU A 157 9.39 -6.85 12.81
C GLU A 157 10.40 -7.95 12.47
N GLN A 158 10.61 -8.91 13.38
CA GLN A 158 11.54 -10.02 13.16
C GLN A 158 11.12 -10.91 11.98
N PHE A 159 9.83 -11.22 11.87
CA PHE A 159 9.29 -12.06 10.81
C PHE A 159 9.33 -11.35 9.46
N ILE A 160 8.95 -10.07 9.42
CA ILE A 160 9.03 -9.26 8.19
C ILE A 160 10.48 -9.14 7.71
N GLY A 161 11.42 -8.86 8.61
CA GLY A 161 12.83 -8.73 8.27
C GLY A 161 13.43 -10.03 7.73
N GLU A 162 13.16 -11.15 8.41
CA GLU A 162 13.59 -12.49 7.95
C GLU A 162 13.00 -12.83 6.57
N TRP A 163 11.70 -12.58 6.38
CA TRP A 163 11.00 -12.85 5.12
C TRP A 163 11.57 -12.02 3.95
N ALA A 164 11.75 -10.71 4.15
CA ALA A 164 12.26 -9.81 3.12
C ALA A 164 13.71 -10.12 2.74
N GLU A 165 14.55 -10.49 3.72
CA GLU A 165 15.94 -10.91 3.52
C GLU A 165 16.02 -12.23 2.74
N GLN A 166 15.25 -13.25 3.13
CA GLN A 166 15.23 -14.55 2.44
C GLN A 166 14.81 -14.44 0.97
N ARG A 167 13.90 -13.51 0.66
CA ARG A 167 13.44 -13.24 -0.70
C ARG A 167 14.34 -12.26 -1.48
N GLY A 168 15.23 -11.52 -0.82
CA GLY A 168 16.08 -10.52 -1.46
C GLY A 168 15.29 -9.34 -2.05
N ILE A 169 14.18 -8.95 -1.40
CA ILE A 169 13.20 -7.98 -1.95
C ILE A 169 13.10 -6.69 -1.13
N ARG A 170 14.01 -6.43 -0.18
CA ARG A 170 13.94 -5.26 0.71
C ARG A 170 13.73 -3.94 -0.03
N ASP A 171 14.43 -3.72 -1.14
CA ASP A 171 14.35 -2.47 -1.93
C ASP A 171 13.08 -2.36 -2.78
N GLN A 172 12.27 -3.43 -2.85
CA GLN A 172 10.96 -3.45 -3.50
C GLN A 172 9.83 -3.16 -2.51
N LEU A 173 10.14 -2.99 -1.22
CA LEU A 173 9.19 -2.81 -0.14
C LEU A 173 9.30 -1.40 0.45
N PHE A 174 8.15 -0.87 0.84
CA PHE A 174 7.99 0.31 1.67
C PHE A 174 7.52 -0.13 3.06
N ILE A 175 8.45 -0.21 4.01
CA ILE A 175 8.19 -0.72 5.36
C ILE A 175 8.08 0.44 6.34
N ALA A 176 6.89 0.59 6.92
CA ALA A 176 6.65 1.50 8.02
C ALA A 176 6.75 0.77 9.36
N THR A 177 7.37 1.44 10.34
CA THR A 177 7.34 1.01 11.74
C THR A 177 7.14 2.22 12.66
N LYS A 178 7.07 1.97 13.97
CA LYS A 178 6.72 2.98 14.97
C LYS A 178 7.59 2.86 16.20
N TYR A 179 7.79 3.98 16.87
CA TYR A 179 8.33 4.05 18.22
C TYR A 179 7.34 4.79 19.13
N SER A 180 7.57 4.75 20.46
CA SER A 180 6.81 5.35 21.58
C SER A 180 6.18 4.30 22.51
N THR A 181 5.80 3.13 21.97
CA THR A 181 5.26 2.03 22.79
C THR A 181 6.38 1.19 23.40
N ASN A 182 6.21 0.81 24.67
CA ASN A 182 7.13 -0.07 25.39
C ASN A 182 7.16 -1.48 24.78
N TYR A 183 8.15 -1.74 23.95
CA TYR A 183 8.36 -3.06 23.34
C TYR A 183 9.12 -4.05 24.24
N LYS A 184 9.59 -3.62 25.42
CA LYS A 184 10.23 -4.45 26.45
C LYS A 184 9.33 -4.77 27.63
N ARG A 185 8.01 -4.56 27.49
CA ARG A 185 7.04 -4.69 28.59
C ARG A 185 7.04 -6.10 29.23
N THR A 186 7.15 -7.16 28.43
CA THR A 186 7.13 -8.56 28.88
C THR A 186 8.52 -9.15 29.13
N ASP A 187 9.58 -8.45 28.74
CA ASP A 187 10.97 -8.92 28.89
C ASP A 187 11.39 -8.84 30.37
N SER A 188 11.56 -10.00 31.02
CA SER A 188 11.95 -10.08 32.44
C SER A 188 13.44 -9.79 32.67
N SER A 189 14.27 -9.81 31.61
CA SER A 189 15.69 -9.50 31.71
C SER A 189 15.97 -7.99 31.82
N VAL A 190 14.99 -7.16 31.47
CA VAL A 190 15.08 -5.70 31.50
C VAL A 190 14.48 -5.18 32.81
N SER A 191 15.35 -4.71 33.71
CA SER A 191 14.94 -4.17 35.02
C SER A 191 14.25 -2.80 34.91
N GLN A 192 14.83 -1.85 34.19
CA GLN A 192 14.31 -0.49 34.01
C GLN A 192 13.71 -0.30 32.62
N LYS A 193 12.37 -0.23 32.54
CA LYS A 193 11.64 -0.20 31.26
C LYS A 193 11.25 1.20 30.78
N ILE A 194 11.39 2.21 31.63
CA ILE A 194 10.92 3.58 31.35
C ILE A 194 11.58 4.21 30.11
N LEU A 195 12.81 3.82 29.79
CA LEU A 195 13.58 4.35 28.65
C LEU A 195 13.22 3.72 27.29
N PHE A 196 12.28 2.78 27.26
CA PHE A 196 11.82 2.07 26.05
C PHE A 196 10.45 2.57 25.55
N ALA A 197 9.94 3.67 26.09
CA ALA A 197 8.65 4.25 25.75
C ALA A 197 8.68 5.78 25.74
N GLY A 198 7.63 6.39 25.18
CA GLY A 198 7.49 7.84 25.02
C GLY A 198 8.19 8.38 23.78
N ASN A 199 7.95 9.66 23.49
CA ASN A 199 8.41 10.33 22.28
C ASN A 199 9.85 10.89 22.40
N GLY A 200 10.41 10.94 23.62
CA GLY A 200 11.72 11.52 23.92
C GLY A 200 12.91 10.84 23.24
N MET A 201 14.03 11.58 23.16
CA MET A 201 15.21 11.23 22.36
C MET A 201 15.80 9.84 22.70
N LYS A 202 15.80 9.47 23.99
CA LYS A 202 16.33 8.18 24.45
C LYS A 202 15.53 6.99 23.92
N SER A 203 14.20 7.10 23.97
CA SER A 203 13.27 6.09 23.46
C SER A 203 13.38 5.97 21.94
N LEU A 204 13.43 7.11 21.23
CA LEU A 204 13.64 7.16 19.77
C LEU A 204 14.93 6.43 19.37
N HIS A 205 16.05 6.79 19.97
CA HIS A 205 17.37 6.22 19.63
C HIS A 205 17.41 4.69 19.81
N ILE A 206 16.91 4.21 20.95
CA ILE A 206 16.90 2.78 21.27
C ILE A 206 15.94 2.03 20.34
N SER A 207 14.73 2.56 20.13
CA SER A 207 13.71 1.91 19.33
C SER A 207 14.13 1.77 17.87
N VAL A 208 14.62 2.84 17.24
CA VAL A 208 15.07 2.80 15.84
C VAL A 208 16.20 1.79 15.65
N SER A 209 17.19 1.79 16.55
CA SER A 209 18.31 0.84 16.47
C SER A 209 17.85 -0.61 16.62
N ALA A 210 16.87 -0.87 17.50
CA ALA A 210 16.30 -2.20 17.68
C ALA A 210 15.45 -2.63 16.47
N SER A 211 14.62 -1.74 15.93
CA SER A 211 13.78 -2.00 14.76
C SER A 211 14.61 -2.33 13.52
N LEU A 212 15.67 -1.56 13.24
CA LEU A 212 16.59 -1.84 12.12
C LEU A 212 17.20 -3.25 12.20
N LYS A 213 17.62 -3.67 13.40
CA LYS A 213 18.14 -5.02 13.63
C LYS A 213 17.09 -6.09 13.38
N LYS A 214 15.86 -5.90 13.87
CA LYS A 214 14.76 -6.88 13.73
C LYS A 214 14.28 -6.98 12.28
N LEU A 215 14.16 -5.85 11.61
CA LEU A 215 13.80 -5.75 10.18
C LEU A 215 14.95 -6.14 9.24
N ARG A 216 16.15 -6.43 9.76
CA ARG A 216 17.34 -6.84 8.99
C ARG A 216 17.67 -5.89 7.84
N THR A 217 17.63 -4.59 8.13
CA THR A 217 17.85 -3.54 7.13
C THR A 217 18.61 -2.36 7.73
N SER A 218 19.22 -1.54 6.86
CA SER A 218 19.95 -0.33 7.26
C SER A 218 19.06 0.92 7.32
N TYR A 219 17.84 0.86 6.78
CA TYR A 219 16.93 1.99 6.73
C TYR A 219 15.46 1.59 6.93
N ILE A 220 14.67 2.48 7.51
CA ILE A 220 13.21 2.42 7.62
C ILE A 220 12.63 3.38 6.57
N ASP A 221 11.67 2.94 5.77
CA ASP A 221 11.04 3.81 4.79
C ASP A 221 10.22 4.90 5.48
N LEU A 222 9.39 4.51 6.45
CA LEU A 222 8.52 5.44 7.17
C LEU A 222 8.54 5.16 8.68
N LEU A 223 8.94 6.15 9.48
CA LEU A 223 8.88 6.05 10.94
C LEU A 223 7.70 6.87 11.47
N TYR A 224 6.77 6.21 12.16
CA TYR A 224 5.71 6.88 12.90
C TYR A 224 6.12 7.21 14.34
N VAL A 225 5.78 8.42 14.80
CA VAL A 225 5.47 8.65 16.21
C VAL A 225 4.13 7.95 16.50
N HIS A 226 4.11 6.88 17.31
CA HIS A 226 2.94 5.99 17.44
C HIS A 226 1.74 6.64 18.16
N TRP A 227 1.99 7.50 19.13
CA TRP A 227 0.99 8.27 19.86
C TRP A 227 1.70 9.43 20.55
N TRP A 228 0.98 10.52 20.84
CA TRP A 228 1.56 11.71 21.47
C TRP A 228 1.52 11.63 23.00
N ASP A 229 2.66 11.82 23.66
CA ASP A 229 2.81 11.60 25.10
C ASP A 229 2.52 12.83 26.00
N PHE A 230 2.40 14.03 25.41
CA PHE A 230 2.25 15.32 26.12
C PHE A 230 3.36 15.65 27.13
N GLN A 231 4.44 14.88 27.18
CA GLN A 231 5.60 15.12 28.05
C GLN A 231 6.79 15.64 27.25
N THR A 232 6.93 15.20 26.00
CA THR A 232 8.02 15.60 25.12
C THR A 232 7.61 16.81 24.27
N SER A 233 8.49 17.82 24.20
CA SER A 233 8.25 19.02 23.38
C SER A 233 8.27 18.71 21.88
N ILE A 234 7.55 19.51 21.09
CA ILE A 234 7.58 19.44 19.61
C ILE A 234 9.01 19.63 19.11
N GLU A 235 9.73 20.58 19.71
CA GLU A 235 11.09 20.94 19.35
C GLU A 235 12.06 19.76 19.52
N GLU A 236 11.96 19.01 20.63
CA GLU A 236 12.77 17.81 20.85
C GLU A 236 12.41 16.69 19.85
N VAL A 237 11.11 16.42 19.68
CA VAL A 237 10.63 15.37 18.77
C VAL A 237 11.10 15.63 17.34
N MET A 238 10.85 16.83 16.80
CA MET A 238 11.17 17.15 15.41
C MET A 238 12.68 17.16 15.15
N ARG A 239 13.50 17.66 16.09
CA ARG A 239 14.96 17.59 15.97
C ARG A 239 15.47 16.15 16.03
N GLY A 240 14.92 15.34 16.93
CA GLY A 240 15.28 13.93 17.04
C GLY A 240 14.96 13.13 15.80
N LEU A 241 13.75 13.29 15.27
CA LEU A 241 13.32 12.62 14.04
C LEU A 241 14.14 13.08 12.83
N HIS A 242 14.37 14.38 12.69
CA HIS A 242 15.22 14.91 11.62
C HIS A 242 16.65 14.34 11.70
N ASN A 243 17.22 14.19 12.89
CA ASN A 243 18.53 13.56 13.05
C ASN A 243 18.55 12.09 12.57
N MET A 244 17.45 11.35 12.70
CA MET A 244 17.35 9.98 12.15
C MET A 244 17.31 9.99 10.62
N VAL A 245 16.65 10.98 10.03
CA VAL A 245 16.62 11.20 8.58
C VAL A 245 18.00 11.58 8.05
N MET A 246 18.67 12.53 8.70
CA MET A 246 20.04 12.96 8.31
C MET A 246 21.07 11.84 8.45
N GLN A 247 20.85 10.87 9.34
CA GLN A 247 21.68 9.66 9.45
C GLN A 247 21.38 8.61 8.37
N GLY A 248 20.37 8.81 7.52
CA GLY A 248 19.93 7.83 6.52
C GLY A 248 19.23 6.61 7.11
N LYS A 249 18.88 6.62 8.40
CA LYS A 249 18.20 5.51 9.08
C LYS A 249 16.70 5.49 8.83
N VAL A 250 16.13 6.64 8.46
CA VAL A 250 14.70 6.84 8.20
C VAL A 250 14.57 7.70 6.94
N LEU A 251 13.67 7.35 6.02
CA LEU A 251 13.47 8.14 4.80
C LEU A 251 12.34 9.16 4.93
N TYR A 252 11.19 8.73 5.47
CA TYR A 252 9.98 9.53 5.64
C TYR A 252 9.51 9.51 7.09
N LEU A 253 8.83 10.59 7.51
CA LEU A 253 8.26 10.72 8.84
C LEU A 253 6.73 10.67 8.79
N GLY A 254 6.14 9.90 9.69
CA GLY A 254 4.71 9.84 9.91
C GLY A 254 4.37 10.14 11.37
N ILE A 255 3.10 10.41 11.62
CA ILE A 255 2.58 10.59 12.97
C ILE A 255 1.25 9.87 13.13
N SER A 256 1.03 9.26 14.29
CA SER A 256 -0.18 8.48 14.58
C SER A 256 -0.86 9.00 15.84
N ASP A 257 -2.19 8.91 15.85
CA ASP A 257 -3.04 9.14 17.03
C ASP A 257 -2.64 10.41 17.83
N THR A 258 -2.43 11.50 17.11
CA THR A 258 -1.94 12.78 17.64
C THR A 258 -2.94 13.90 17.33
N PRO A 259 -3.25 14.80 18.28
CA PRO A 259 -4.14 15.93 18.02
C PRO A 259 -3.71 16.78 16.80
N ALA A 260 -4.67 17.15 15.95
CA ALA A 260 -4.44 17.90 14.72
C ALA A 260 -3.60 19.18 14.90
N TRP A 261 -3.84 19.93 15.99
CA TRP A 261 -3.12 21.17 16.28
C TRP A 261 -1.64 20.93 16.59
N ILE A 262 -1.29 19.78 17.18
CA ILE A 262 0.11 19.40 17.45
C ILE A 262 0.81 19.08 16.14
N VAL A 263 0.16 18.29 15.27
CA VAL A 263 0.70 17.94 13.95
C VAL A 263 0.97 19.21 13.11
N SER A 264 -0.01 20.11 13.06
CA SER A 264 0.11 21.39 12.34
C SER A 264 1.27 22.22 12.89
N ARG A 265 1.38 22.35 14.21
CA ARG A 265 2.49 23.08 14.86
C ARG A 265 3.84 22.41 14.63
N ALA A 266 3.91 21.09 14.64
CA ALA A 266 5.14 20.33 14.41
C ALA A 266 5.65 20.47 12.98
N ASN A 267 4.76 20.37 11.99
CA ASN A 267 5.11 20.60 10.60
C ASN A 267 5.49 22.05 10.33
N GLN A 268 4.79 23.01 10.95
CA GLN A 268 5.18 24.42 10.88
C GLN A 268 6.58 24.65 11.46
N TYR A 269 6.85 24.10 12.65
CA TYR A 269 8.17 24.16 13.26
C TYR A 269 9.24 23.57 12.35
N ALA A 270 8.97 22.44 11.69
CA ALA A 270 9.91 21.82 10.77
C ALA A 270 10.22 22.71 9.57
N ARG A 271 9.20 23.32 8.94
CA ARG A 271 9.39 24.27 7.82
C ARG A 271 10.24 25.47 8.25
N ASP A 272 9.94 26.05 9.41
CA ASP A 272 10.62 27.26 9.91
C ASP A 272 12.08 27.01 10.29
N HIS A 273 12.44 25.76 10.57
CA HIS A 273 13.78 25.38 11.04
C HIS A 273 14.52 24.45 10.08
N ALA A 274 14.06 24.33 8.83
CA ALA A 274 14.63 23.45 7.80
C ALA A 274 14.79 21.99 8.25
N LEU A 275 13.83 21.50 9.04
CA LEU A 275 13.74 20.10 9.46
C LEU A 275 12.80 19.31 8.55
N THR A 276 12.87 18.00 8.63
CA THR A 276 11.98 17.09 7.87
C THR A 276 10.57 17.12 8.48
N PRO A 277 9.51 17.45 7.71
CA PRO A 277 8.13 17.42 8.19
C PRO A 277 7.53 16.00 8.16
N PHE A 278 6.37 15.82 8.80
CA PHE A 278 5.54 14.63 8.63
C PHE A 278 4.82 14.67 7.27
N VAL A 279 4.76 13.52 6.59
CA VAL A 279 4.16 13.40 5.26
C VAL A 279 2.86 12.56 5.25
N ILE A 280 2.54 11.92 6.38
CA ILE A 280 1.40 11.00 6.52
C ILE A 280 0.91 10.94 7.97
N TYR A 281 -0.42 10.92 8.13
CA TYR A 281 -1.09 10.77 9.41
C TYR A 281 -1.78 9.39 9.48
N GLN A 282 -1.56 8.65 10.57
CA GLN A 282 -2.23 7.38 10.87
C GLN A 282 -3.24 7.56 12.02
N GLY A 283 -4.44 7.00 11.91
CA GLY A 283 -5.43 7.10 12.98
C GLY A 283 -6.69 6.27 12.75
N GLN A 284 -7.53 6.17 13.78
CA GLN A 284 -8.75 5.35 13.72
C GLN A 284 -9.80 5.99 12.80
N TRP A 285 -10.26 5.26 11.78
CA TRP A 285 -11.36 5.73 10.93
C TRP A 285 -12.08 4.57 10.25
N SER A 286 -13.40 4.59 10.33
CA SER A 286 -14.29 3.68 9.61
C SER A 286 -15.66 4.33 9.42
N ILE A 287 -16.57 3.66 8.72
CA ILE A 287 -17.98 4.09 8.67
C ILE A 287 -18.65 4.12 10.06
N LEU A 288 -18.15 3.34 11.03
CA LEU A 288 -18.65 3.29 12.40
C LEU A 288 -18.00 4.34 13.34
N GLU A 289 -16.82 4.85 12.98
CA GLU A 289 -16.05 5.79 13.80
C GLU A 289 -15.50 6.90 12.92
N ARG A 290 -16.15 8.08 12.98
CA ARG A 290 -15.96 9.19 12.05
C ARG A 290 -15.37 10.44 12.69
N SER A 291 -14.94 10.40 13.96
CA SER A 291 -14.30 11.54 14.63
C SER A 291 -13.07 12.07 13.88
N PHE A 292 -12.37 11.19 13.16
CA PHE A 292 -11.28 11.51 12.24
C PHE A 292 -11.65 12.60 11.21
N GLU A 293 -12.90 12.63 10.75
CA GLU A 293 -13.38 13.56 9.73
C GLU A 293 -13.46 15.01 10.22
N ARG A 294 -13.49 15.25 11.54
CA ARG A 294 -13.66 16.58 12.13
C ARG A 294 -12.46 17.48 11.87
N GLU A 295 -11.26 17.02 12.27
CA GLU A 295 -10.04 17.85 12.29
C GLU A 295 -8.85 17.20 11.59
N ILE A 296 -8.78 15.85 11.51
CA ILE A 296 -7.62 15.18 10.91
C ILE A 296 -7.63 15.31 9.40
N ILE A 297 -8.78 15.11 8.73
CA ILE A 297 -8.86 15.28 7.27
C ILE A 297 -8.57 16.74 6.85
N PRO A 298 -9.17 17.77 7.49
CA PRO A 298 -8.82 19.16 7.20
C PRO A 298 -7.33 19.47 7.43
N MET A 299 -6.76 19.00 8.55
CA MET A 299 -5.34 19.19 8.86
C MET A 299 -4.44 18.54 7.80
N ALA A 300 -4.68 17.28 7.45
CA ALA A 300 -3.85 16.57 6.47
C ALA A 300 -3.91 17.25 5.10
N ARG A 301 -5.06 17.80 4.72
CA ARG A 301 -5.20 18.60 3.50
C ARG A 301 -4.35 19.88 3.56
N ALA A 302 -4.42 20.63 4.65
CA ALA A 302 -3.68 21.87 4.83
C ALA A 302 -2.15 21.64 4.86
N GLU A 303 -1.74 20.52 5.46
CA GLU A 303 -0.33 20.15 5.62
C GLU A 303 0.24 19.32 4.45
N GLY A 304 -0.58 19.00 3.43
CA GLY A 304 -0.15 18.21 2.28
C GLY A 304 0.26 16.78 2.65
N MET A 305 -0.45 16.17 3.60
CA MET A 305 -0.16 14.84 4.16
C MET A 305 -1.11 13.77 3.61
N ALA A 306 -0.61 12.54 3.54
CA ALA A 306 -1.43 11.36 3.32
C ALA A 306 -2.21 10.96 4.59
N LEU A 307 -3.20 10.09 4.42
CA LEU A 307 -4.00 9.52 5.50
C LEU A 307 -3.87 7.99 5.46
N ALA A 308 -3.50 7.36 6.57
CA ALA A 308 -3.45 5.91 6.70
C ALA A 308 -4.37 5.44 7.82
N PRO A 309 -5.66 5.25 7.54
CA PRO A 309 -6.59 4.87 8.58
C PRO A 309 -6.39 3.42 9.03
N TRP A 310 -6.37 3.21 10.35
CA TRP A 310 -6.49 1.88 10.95
C TRP A 310 -7.94 1.64 11.41
N PHE A 311 -8.27 0.38 11.67
CA PHE A 311 -9.63 -0.05 12.08
C PHE A 311 -10.74 0.12 11.02
N VAL A 312 -10.38 0.22 9.74
CA VAL A 312 -11.33 0.45 8.63
C VAL A 312 -12.49 -0.56 8.61
N LEU A 313 -12.22 -1.82 8.98
CA LEU A 313 -13.23 -2.89 9.03
C LEU A 313 -13.80 -3.14 10.45
N ALA A 314 -13.63 -2.18 11.36
CA ALA A 314 -14.17 -2.19 12.72
C ALA A 314 -13.90 -3.50 13.49
N GLY A 315 -12.66 -3.98 13.51
CA GLY A 315 -12.32 -5.23 14.19
C GLY A 315 -12.96 -6.50 13.60
N GLY A 316 -13.51 -6.43 12.37
CA GLY A 316 -14.25 -7.52 11.72
C GLY A 316 -15.75 -7.53 12.02
N LYS A 317 -16.29 -6.42 12.52
CA LYS A 317 -17.73 -6.23 12.78
C LYS A 317 -18.53 -5.89 11.53
N LEU A 318 -17.90 -5.45 10.44
CA LEU A 318 -18.57 -5.23 9.16
C LEU A 318 -18.70 -6.56 8.42
N ARG A 319 -19.78 -7.30 8.70
CA ARG A 319 -20.10 -8.61 8.12
C ARG A 319 -21.62 -8.82 8.03
N THR A 320 -22.05 -9.67 7.11
CA THR A 320 -23.47 -10.01 6.89
C THR A 320 -24.07 -10.80 8.06
N ASP A 321 -25.39 -10.84 8.16
CA ASP A 321 -26.09 -11.65 9.17
C ASP A 321 -25.83 -13.14 8.99
N ALA A 322 -25.67 -13.61 7.75
CA ALA A 322 -25.27 -14.97 7.45
C ALA A 322 -23.83 -15.29 7.92
N GLU A 323 -22.88 -14.35 7.77
CA GLU A 323 -21.52 -14.50 8.30
C GLU A 323 -21.48 -14.49 9.84
N GLU A 324 -22.31 -13.67 10.48
CA GLU A 324 -22.49 -13.66 11.94
C GLU A 324 -22.96 -15.04 12.44
N GLN A 325 -24.01 -15.57 11.83
CA GLN A 325 -24.59 -16.86 12.22
C GLN A 325 -23.59 -18.00 12.06
N ARG A 326 -22.85 -18.04 10.93
CA ARG A 326 -21.77 -19.02 10.74
C ARG A 326 -20.69 -18.92 11.82
N LYS A 327 -20.34 -17.71 12.25
CA LYS A 327 -19.39 -17.51 13.36
C LYS A 327 -19.92 -18.07 14.68
N VAL A 328 -21.18 -17.78 15.01
CA VAL A 328 -21.84 -18.31 16.21
C VAL A 328 -21.81 -19.84 16.20
N GLU A 329 -22.17 -20.46 15.08
CA GLU A 329 -22.18 -21.91 14.91
C GLU A 329 -20.78 -22.54 14.98
N SER A 330 -19.77 -21.87 14.43
CA SER A 330 -18.38 -22.34 14.47
C SER A 330 -17.73 -22.28 15.86
N GLY A 331 -18.28 -21.48 16.77
CA GLY A 331 -17.69 -21.25 18.10
C GLY A 331 -16.36 -20.47 18.08
N ASP A 332 -15.95 -19.88 16.94
CA ASP A 332 -14.75 -19.02 16.84
C ASP A 332 -15.13 -17.54 17.08
N PRO A 333 -14.89 -16.99 18.29
CA PRO A 333 -15.20 -15.58 18.57
C PRO A 333 -14.28 -14.62 17.79
N GLY A 334 -13.21 -15.11 17.15
CA GLY A 334 -12.22 -14.27 16.49
C GLY A 334 -11.42 -13.46 17.50
N ARG A 335 -11.53 -12.12 17.44
CA ARG A 335 -10.85 -11.21 18.37
C ARG A 335 -11.76 -10.92 19.56
N THR A 336 -11.25 -11.14 20.76
CA THR A 336 -11.98 -10.92 22.03
C THR A 336 -11.44 -9.74 22.84
N THR A 337 -10.37 -9.10 22.37
CA THR A 337 -9.70 -7.98 23.05
C THR A 337 -10.42 -6.64 22.93
N LEU A 338 -11.38 -6.54 22.03
CA LEU A 338 -12.02 -5.29 21.62
C LEU A 338 -13.46 -5.19 22.13
N GLY A 339 -13.75 -5.88 23.24
CA GLY A 339 -15.11 -6.03 23.78
C GLY A 339 -15.83 -7.26 23.24
N ASP A 340 -17.16 -7.24 23.28
CA ASP A 340 -17.98 -8.33 22.76
C ASP A 340 -17.73 -8.50 21.25
N TRP A 341 -17.50 -9.74 20.83
CA TRP A 341 -17.24 -10.08 19.43
C TRP A 341 -18.53 -10.07 18.59
N LYS A 342 -19.70 -10.24 19.23
CA LYS A 342 -21.02 -10.18 18.58
C LYS A 342 -21.36 -8.77 18.16
N ARG A 343 -22.09 -8.62 17.05
CA ARG A 343 -22.53 -7.30 16.59
C ARG A 343 -23.61 -6.71 17.49
N ASN A 344 -23.51 -5.42 17.81
CA ASN A 344 -24.61 -4.65 18.40
C ASN A 344 -25.56 -4.09 17.33
N GLU A 345 -26.65 -3.44 17.74
CA GLU A 345 -27.67 -2.89 16.82
C GLU A 345 -27.09 -1.92 15.79
N THR A 346 -26.19 -1.03 16.22
CA THR A 346 -25.49 -0.07 15.36
C THR A 346 -24.63 -0.77 14.30
N GLU A 347 -23.85 -1.77 14.72
CA GLU A 347 -22.98 -2.56 13.85
C GLU A 347 -23.81 -3.38 12.83
N CYS A 348 -24.97 -3.90 13.24
CA CYS A 348 -25.92 -4.58 12.36
C CYS A 348 -26.52 -3.62 11.33
N ALA A 349 -27.02 -2.46 11.75
CA ALA A 349 -27.65 -1.46 10.87
C ALA A 349 -26.67 -0.98 9.78
N VAL A 350 -25.43 -0.69 10.15
CA VAL A 350 -24.39 -0.31 9.19
C VAL A 350 -24.04 -1.47 8.25
N SER A 351 -23.94 -2.70 8.76
CA SER A 351 -23.68 -3.88 7.92
C SER A 351 -24.77 -4.10 6.87
N GLN A 352 -26.04 -3.93 7.25
CA GLN A 352 -27.18 -4.05 6.34
C GLN A 352 -27.19 -2.92 5.29
N ALA A 353 -26.81 -1.70 5.66
CA ALA A 353 -26.67 -0.60 4.70
C ALA A 353 -25.53 -0.85 3.69
N LEU A 354 -24.39 -1.37 4.16
CA LEU A 354 -23.29 -1.79 3.29
C LEU A 354 -23.71 -2.93 2.36
N GLU A 355 -24.51 -3.89 2.85
CA GLU A 355 -25.05 -5.00 2.07
C GLU A 355 -26.01 -4.51 0.98
N LYS A 356 -26.89 -3.56 1.30
CA LYS A 356 -27.77 -2.92 0.31
C LYS A 356 -26.95 -2.30 -0.83
N VAL A 357 -25.97 -1.46 -0.49
CA VAL A 357 -25.11 -0.80 -1.50
C VAL A 357 -24.27 -1.83 -2.27
N ALA A 358 -23.76 -2.87 -1.59
CA ALA A 358 -23.04 -3.96 -2.24
C ALA A 358 -23.89 -4.64 -3.31
N ASN A 359 -25.18 -4.90 -3.03
CA ASN A 359 -26.12 -5.49 -3.98
C ASN A 359 -26.41 -4.55 -5.17
N GLU A 360 -26.59 -3.25 -4.92
CA GLU A 360 -26.86 -2.25 -5.97
C GLU A 360 -25.71 -2.14 -6.99
N ILE A 361 -24.46 -2.23 -6.53
CA ILE A 361 -23.27 -2.14 -7.40
C ILE A 361 -22.71 -3.51 -7.81
N GLY A 362 -23.28 -4.58 -7.26
CA GLY A 362 -22.84 -5.98 -7.38
C GLY A 362 -21.39 -6.22 -6.94
N ALA A 363 -21.01 -5.63 -5.80
CA ALA A 363 -19.79 -5.99 -5.08
C ALA A 363 -19.97 -7.36 -4.40
N LYS A 364 -18.91 -8.17 -4.33
CA LYS A 364 -18.99 -9.54 -3.78
C LYS A 364 -18.92 -9.56 -2.26
N SER A 365 -18.43 -8.48 -1.65
CA SER A 365 -18.23 -8.39 -0.20
C SER A 365 -18.64 -7.02 0.32
N ILE A 366 -19.39 -6.98 1.42
CA ILE A 366 -19.74 -5.70 2.06
C ILE A 366 -18.49 -4.98 2.62
N ARG A 367 -17.41 -5.73 2.87
CA ARG A 367 -16.12 -5.19 3.31
C ARG A 367 -15.45 -4.38 2.21
N SER A 368 -15.60 -4.76 0.92
CA SER A 368 -15.05 -4.00 -0.20
C SER A 368 -15.74 -2.63 -0.33
N VAL A 369 -17.06 -2.57 -0.07
CA VAL A 369 -17.82 -1.31 0.04
C VAL A 369 -17.31 -0.43 1.18
N ALA A 370 -17.07 -0.99 2.36
CA ALA A 370 -16.53 -0.24 3.51
C ALA A 370 -15.12 0.30 3.26
N ILE A 371 -14.28 -0.46 2.56
CA ILE A 371 -12.94 -0.01 2.14
C ILE A 371 -13.05 1.12 1.11
N ALA A 372 -13.94 0.98 0.13
CA ALA A 372 -14.19 2.02 -0.87
C ALA A 372 -14.75 3.30 -0.25
N TYR A 373 -15.61 3.17 0.77
CA TYR A 373 -16.13 4.32 1.53
C TYR A 373 -14.99 5.20 2.04
N VAL A 374 -14.01 4.65 2.78
CA VAL A 374 -12.89 5.48 3.28
C VAL A 374 -11.99 6.00 2.16
N LEU A 375 -11.75 5.21 1.11
CA LEU A 375 -10.94 5.61 -0.04
C LEU A 375 -11.54 6.79 -0.82
N HIS A 376 -12.86 6.90 -0.85
CA HIS A 376 -13.59 7.90 -1.64
C HIS A 376 -13.96 9.17 -0.86
N LYS A 377 -13.53 9.28 0.40
CA LYS A 377 -13.80 10.43 1.27
C LYS A 377 -12.73 11.53 1.17
N ALA A 378 -11.49 11.19 0.82
CA ALA A 378 -10.39 12.14 0.68
C ALA A 378 -9.30 11.61 -0.28
N PRO A 379 -8.53 12.48 -0.95
CA PRO A 379 -7.35 12.05 -1.69
C PRO A 379 -6.25 11.53 -0.74
N TYR A 380 -5.28 10.78 -1.28
CA TYR A 380 -4.12 10.26 -0.53
C TYR A 380 -4.47 9.39 0.68
N VAL A 381 -5.54 8.59 0.59
CA VAL A 381 -5.95 7.64 1.63
C VAL A 381 -5.40 6.25 1.33
N PHE A 382 -4.74 5.65 2.33
CA PHE A 382 -4.07 4.35 2.31
C PHE A 382 -4.52 3.50 3.51
N PRO A 383 -5.69 2.83 3.44
CA PRO A 383 -6.22 2.06 4.55
C PRO A 383 -5.29 0.92 4.97
N ILE A 384 -5.08 0.79 6.28
CA ILE A 384 -4.30 -0.27 6.90
C ILE A 384 -5.20 -1.44 7.21
N LEU A 385 -5.03 -2.51 6.44
CA LEU A 385 -5.85 -3.71 6.55
C LEU A 385 -4.99 -4.85 7.11
N GLY A 386 -5.30 -5.24 8.35
CA GLY A 386 -4.72 -6.40 9.00
C GLY A 386 -5.60 -7.63 8.85
N GLY A 387 -4.98 -8.80 8.77
CA GLY A 387 -5.68 -10.08 8.69
C GLY A 387 -4.82 -11.22 9.21
N ARG A 388 -5.40 -12.42 9.27
CA ARG A 388 -4.69 -13.68 9.58
C ARG A 388 -4.77 -14.69 8.43
N LYS A 389 -5.56 -14.38 7.42
CA LYS A 389 -5.97 -15.28 6.34
C LYS A 389 -5.75 -14.58 5.01
N SER A 390 -5.13 -15.27 4.06
CA SER A 390 -4.81 -14.71 2.75
C SER A 390 -6.08 -14.45 1.93
N GLU A 391 -7.12 -15.25 2.14
CA GLU A 391 -8.39 -15.18 1.43
C GLU A 391 -9.09 -13.84 1.73
N HIS A 392 -9.09 -13.42 3.00
CA HIS A 392 -9.63 -12.12 3.38
C HIS A 392 -8.83 -10.95 2.79
N LEU A 393 -7.51 -11.12 2.59
CA LEU A 393 -6.70 -10.11 1.92
C LEU A 393 -7.14 -9.95 0.47
N ILE A 394 -7.35 -11.06 -0.26
CA ILE A 394 -7.83 -11.03 -1.64
C ILE A 394 -9.21 -10.37 -1.74
N GLU A 395 -10.14 -10.70 -0.84
CA GLU A 395 -11.45 -10.05 -0.76
C GLU A 395 -11.33 -8.54 -0.51
N ASN A 396 -10.39 -8.11 0.32
CA ASN A 396 -10.19 -6.70 0.61
C ASN A 396 -9.63 -5.91 -0.60
N ILE A 397 -8.81 -6.55 -1.45
CA ILE A 397 -8.27 -5.94 -2.67
C ILE A 397 -9.38 -5.53 -3.64
N GLU A 398 -10.52 -6.24 -3.64
CA GLU A 398 -11.70 -5.87 -4.42
C GLU A 398 -12.21 -4.45 -4.11
N GLY A 399 -12.00 -3.94 -2.89
CA GLY A 399 -12.36 -2.57 -2.52
C GLY A 399 -11.72 -1.49 -3.39
N LEU A 400 -10.60 -1.82 -4.07
CA LEU A 400 -9.93 -0.94 -5.02
C LEU A 400 -10.61 -0.89 -6.40
N GLU A 401 -11.59 -1.74 -6.64
CA GLU A 401 -12.37 -1.81 -7.89
C GLU A 401 -13.80 -1.29 -7.71
N VAL A 402 -14.22 -1.05 -6.46
CA VAL A 402 -15.54 -0.52 -6.11
C VAL A 402 -15.58 1.00 -6.31
N SER A 403 -16.61 1.46 -7.02
CA SER A 403 -16.90 2.89 -7.23
C SER A 403 -18.24 3.24 -6.58
N LEU A 404 -18.24 4.17 -5.63
CA LEU A 404 -19.45 4.64 -4.94
C LEU A 404 -19.88 5.98 -5.53
N THR A 405 -21.17 6.12 -5.82
CA THR A 405 -21.76 7.41 -6.21
C THR A 405 -21.93 8.29 -5.00
N ASP A 406 -22.21 9.57 -5.23
CA ASP A 406 -22.42 10.52 -4.12
C ASP A 406 -23.72 10.18 -3.35
N GLU A 407 -24.72 9.60 -4.01
CA GLU A 407 -25.95 9.09 -3.38
C GLU A 407 -25.67 7.90 -2.46
N HIS A 408 -24.81 6.95 -2.86
CA HIS A 408 -24.39 5.85 -1.99
C HIS A 408 -23.66 6.38 -0.75
N MET A 409 -22.78 7.37 -0.92
CA MET A 409 -22.05 7.99 0.20
C MET A 409 -23.03 8.67 1.17
N ILE A 410 -23.98 9.46 0.66
CA ILE A 410 -25.01 10.13 1.47
C ILE A 410 -25.85 9.10 2.23
N TYR A 411 -26.29 8.03 1.56
CA TYR A 411 -27.07 6.97 2.18
C TYR A 411 -26.30 6.27 3.31
N LEU A 412 -25.06 5.84 3.06
CA LEU A 412 -24.22 5.18 4.06
C LEU A 412 -23.97 6.08 5.29
N GLU A 413 -23.77 7.38 5.06
CA GLU A 413 -23.55 8.35 6.14
C GLU A 413 -24.83 8.68 6.92
N SER A 414 -26.01 8.48 6.33
CA SER A 414 -27.30 8.74 6.99
C SER A 414 -27.66 7.71 8.07
N ILE A 415 -27.01 6.56 8.06
CA ILE A 415 -27.32 5.45 8.99
C ILE A 415 -27.01 5.82 10.43
N LEU A 416 -25.93 6.58 10.65
CA LEU A 416 -25.50 7.01 11.97
C LEU A 416 -25.46 8.53 12.06
N PRO A 417 -25.90 9.11 13.18
CA PRO A 417 -25.73 10.54 13.40
C PRO A 417 -24.23 10.87 13.44
N PHE A 418 -23.86 11.96 12.78
CA PHE A 418 -22.51 12.49 12.85
C PHE A 418 -22.55 13.98 13.16
N GLU A 419 -22.09 14.32 14.36
CA GLU A 419 -21.95 15.71 14.76
C GLU A 419 -20.52 16.18 14.48
N LEU A 420 -20.38 17.22 13.65
CA LEU A 420 -19.10 17.87 13.43
C LEU A 420 -18.58 18.58 14.69
N GLY A 421 -19.50 19.11 15.52
CA GLY A 421 -19.17 19.92 16.68
C GLY A 421 -18.77 21.35 16.33
N PHE A 422 -18.77 22.26 17.31
CA PHE A 422 -18.31 23.64 17.13
C PHE A 422 -16.77 23.70 17.03
N PRO A 423 -16.18 24.53 16.15
CA PRO A 423 -16.82 25.49 15.23
C PRO A 423 -17.25 24.91 13.89
N ALA A 424 -16.90 23.65 13.56
CA ALA A 424 -17.18 23.05 12.26
C ALA A 424 -18.68 22.96 11.92
N SER A 425 -19.57 22.95 12.91
CA SER A 425 -21.02 23.06 12.69
C SER A 425 -21.48 24.43 12.20
N LEU A 426 -20.69 25.49 12.41
CA LEU A 426 -20.96 26.86 11.96
C LEU A 426 -20.23 27.19 10.64
N ILE A 427 -18.97 26.77 10.53
CA ILE A 427 -18.09 27.17 9.40
C ILE A 427 -17.76 26.03 8.43
N GLY A 428 -18.25 24.82 8.69
CA GLY A 428 -17.92 23.62 7.92
C GLY A 428 -16.47 23.15 8.12
N THR A 429 -16.04 22.24 7.25
CA THR A 429 -14.70 21.61 7.25
C THR A 429 -13.81 22.11 6.10
N GLY A 430 -14.18 23.25 5.51
CA GLY A 430 -13.53 23.83 4.33
C GLY A 430 -13.72 23.05 3.02
N LEU A 431 -14.60 22.03 3.00
CA LEU A 431 -14.97 21.30 1.77
C LEU A 431 -15.92 22.09 0.87
N LYS A 432 -16.83 22.84 1.48
CA LYS A 432 -17.79 23.73 0.82
C LYS A 432 -17.59 25.14 1.39
N LEU A 433 -18.03 26.16 0.65
CA LEU A 433 -18.17 27.50 1.21
C LEU A 433 -19.05 27.43 2.48
N PRO A 434 -18.65 28.09 3.58
CA PRO A 434 -19.52 28.25 4.74
C PRO A 434 -20.82 28.95 4.33
N ASP A 435 -21.95 28.55 4.89
CA ASP A 435 -23.25 29.17 4.60
C ASP A 435 -23.21 30.70 4.84
N LEU A 436 -22.44 31.14 5.83
CA LEU A 436 -22.15 32.54 6.12
C LEU A 436 -21.56 33.32 4.93
N LEU A 437 -20.78 32.67 4.06
CA LEU A 437 -20.26 33.30 2.84
C LEU A 437 -21.22 33.20 1.66
N THR A 438 -22.04 32.14 1.60
CA THR A 438 -22.97 31.94 0.48
C THR A 438 -24.06 33.00 0.37
N VAL A 439 -24.36 33.69 1.48
CA VAL A 439 -25.36 34.78 1.52
C VAL A 439 -24.78 36.15 1.17
N VAL A 440 -23.45 36.27 1.03
CA VAL A 440 -22.80 37.56 0.78
C VAL A 440 -22.91 37.96 -0.70
N ASP A 441 -22.54 37.06 -1.61
CA ASP A 441 -22.68 37.23 -3.07
C ASP A 441 -22.48 35.86 -3.77
N ASN A 442 -22.55 35.83 -5.10
CA ASN A 442 -22.24 34.67 -5.93
C ASN A 442 -20.73 34.44 -5.95
N ILE A 443 -20.26 33.40 -5.22
CA ILE A 443 -18.84 33.07 -5.10
C ILE A 443 -18.57 31.72 -5.76
N ASP A 444 -17.66 31.72 -6.74
CA ASP A 444 -17.13 30.48 -7.31
C ASP A 444 -16.09 29.85 -6.37
N GLN A 445 -16.35 28.62 -5.93
CA GLN A 445 -15.41 27.88 -5.10
C GLN A 445 -14.42 27.09 -5.97
N GLN A 446 -13.12 27.22 -5.67
CA GLN A 446 -12.12 26.35 -6.27
C GLN A 446 -12.28 24.91 -5.77
N PRO A 447 -12.35 23.91 -6.67
CA PRO A 447 -12.54 22.52 -6.27
C PRO A 447 -11.28 21.96 -5.61
N HIS A 448 -11.47 21.17 -4.55
CA HIS A 448 -10.39 20.41 -3.92
C HIS A 448 -9.98 19.20 -4.78
N PRO A 449 -8.73 18.71 -4.66
CA PRO A 449 -8.32 17.44 -5.23
C PRO A 449 -9.26 16.32 -4.81
N ARG A 450 -9.73 15.53 -5.78
CA ARG A 450 -10.68 14.44 -5.55
C ARG A 450 -9.95 13.10 -5.34
N PRO A 451 -10.54 12.18 -4.58
CA PRO A 451 -10.03 10.81 -4.48
C PRO A 451 -10.07 10.09 -5.84
N ILE A 452 -9.19 9.10 -6.00
CA ILE A 452 -9.18 8.24 -7.17
C ILE A 452 -10.34 7.24 -7.06
N ARG A 453 -11.36 7.41 -7.89
CA ARG A 453 -12.43 6.43 -8.06
C ARG A 453 -12.13 5.53 -9.27
N PRO A 454 -12.27 4.21 -9.16
CA PRO A 454 -12.23 3.32 -10.31
C PRO A 454 -13.30 3.74 -11.32
N GLN A 455 -12.96 3.68 -12.62
CA GLN A 455 -13.99 3.81 -13.64
C GLN A 455 -14.98 2.66 -13.47
N VAL A 456 -16.28 2.98 -13.46
CA VAL A 456 -17.33 1.98 -13.55
C VAL A 456 -17.07 1.22 -14.85
N ARG A 457 -16.68 -0.05 -14.76
CA ARG A 457 -16.68 -0.88 -15.95
C ARG A 457 -18.14 -1.03 -16.32
N ASP A 458 -18.55 -0.43 -17.44
CA ASP A 458 -19.82 -0.79 -18.05
C ASP A 458 -19.78 -2.32 -18.19
N ARG A 459 -20.66 -3.02 -17.47
CA ARG A 459 -20.81 -4.46 -17.66
C ARG A 459 -21.31 -4.58 -19.09
N GLU A 460 -20.47 -5.06 -20.00
CA GLU A 460 -20.96 -5.54 -21.28
C GLU A 460 -22.08 -6.54 -20.94
N PRO A 461 -23.29 -6.37 -21.51
CA PRO A 461 -24.37 -7.29 -21.25
C PRO A 461 -23.86 -8.69 -21.58
N GLU A 462 -24.00 -9.62 -20.64
CA GLU A 462 -23.75 -11.04 -20.90
C GLU A 462 -24.53 -11.37 -22.17
N GLU A 463 -23.80 -11.72 -23.25
CA GLU A 463 -24.42 -12.31 -24.42
C GLU A 463 -25.07 -13.60 -23.92
N ASP A 464 -26.39 -13.56 -23.75
CA ASP A 464 -27.23 -14.73 -23.57
C ASP A 464 -26.92 -15.69 -24.73
N GLU A 465 -26.05 -16.68 -24.48
CA GLU A 465 -25.89 -17.84 -25.34
C GLU A 465 -27.24 -18.58 -25.36
N LYS A 466 -28.00 -18.34 -26.44
CA LYS A 466 -29.22 -19.06 -26.81
C LYS A 466 -28.95 -20.47 -27.30
#